data_AF-A0A386ZKD4-F1
#
_entry.id   AF-A0A386ZKD4-F1
#
_cell.length_a   1.000
_cell.length_b   1.000
_cell.length_c   1.000
_cell.angle_alpha   90.00
_cell.angle_beta   90.00
_cell.angle_gamma   90.00
#
_symmetry.space_group_name_H-M   'P 1'
#
loop_
_entity.id
_entity.type
_entity.pdbx_description
1 polymer ?
#
loop_
_entity_poly.entity_id
_entity_poly.type
_entity_poly.pdbx_seq_one_letter_code
_entity_poly.pdbx_strand_id
1 'polypeptide(L)'
;MQPGTPEQNEPALVTALITPLLRLRAALGSGVRPTAEMLAALAAVPGSVRASGDVHRAGVSQLAATDTAAAALSIMNVTAGRIGDLATVAETLAPLLFAAYDTRDRAAAELDMLISGFRAQATPLVNAARSQADLDAVVSMAADYVRDGVRVIATADVGMDALTAKVNEIDQPGITAPGGQADTGS
;
A
#
# COMPACT_ATOMS: atom_id res chain seq x y z
N MET A 1 -34.36 8.21 30.91
CA MET A 1 -34.21 6.90 30.24
C MET A 1 -33.22 7.10 29.11
N GLN A 2 -31.98 6.69 29.31
CA GLN A 2 -30.90 6.91 28.34
C GLN A 2 -30.86 5.69 27.40
N PRO A 3 -30.91 5.86 26.07
CA PRO A 3 -30.90 4.73 25.15
C PRO A 3 -29.52 4.07 25.21
N GLY A 4 -29.50 2.79 25.60
CA GLY A 4 -28.28 1.99 25.62
C GLY A 4 -27.68 1.91 24.22
N THR A 5 -26.39 2.19 24.12
CA THR A 5 -25.62 1.98 22.90
C THR A 5 -25.72 0.50 22.47
N PRO A 6 -25.78 0.20 21.17
CA PRO A 6 -26.01 -1.16 20.64
C PRO A 6 -24.96 -2.20 21.10
N GLU A 7 -23.85 -1.78 21.69
CA GLU A 7 -22.86 -2.68 22.29
C GLU A 7 -23.26 -3.25 23.67
N GLN A 8 -24.26 -2.69 24.37
CA GLN A 8 -24.68 -3.19 25.68
C GLN A 8 -25.61 -4.43 25.65
N ASN A 9 -26.04 -4.89 24.47
CA ASN A 9 -26.98 -6.01 24.32
C ASN A 9 -26.39 -7.22 23.57
N GLU A 10 -25.08 -7.24 23.29
CA GLU A 10 -24.44 -8.37 22.61
C GLU A 10 -24.10 -9.49 23.61
N PRO A 11 -24.48 -10.76 23.35
CA PRO A 11 -24.17 -11.87 24.25
C PRO A 11 -22.66 -12.05 24.40
N ALA A 12 -22.18 -12.29 25.63
CA ALA A 12 -20.75 -12.47 25.91
C ALA A 12 -20.08 -13.56 25.06
N LEU A 13 -20.83 -14.59 24.66
CA LEU A 13 -20.37 -15.63 23.75
C LEU A 13 -20.05 -15.08 22.35
N VAL A 14 -20.89 -14.21 21.80
CA VAL A 14 -20.65 -13.55 20.49
C VAL A 14 -19.41 -12.66 20.58
N THR A 15 -19.26 -11.90 21.66
CA THR A 15 -18.08 -11.05 21.91
C THR A 15 -16.79 -11.86 22.01
N ALA A 16 -16.82 -13.03 22.67
CA ALA A 16 -15.66 -13.91 22.73
C ALA A 16 -15.31 -14.49 21.35
N LEU A 17 -16.32 -14.93 20.58
CA LEU A 17 -16.15 -15.57 19.29
C LEU A 17 -15.69 -14.62 18.18
N ILE A 18 -15.99 -13.32 18.28
CA ILE A 18 -15.53 -12.33 17.29
C ILE A 18 -14.11 -11.83 17.53
N THR A 19 -13.53 -12.09 18.71
CA THR A 19 -12.19 -11.62 19.10
C THR A 19 -11.09 -11.97 18.08
N PRO A 20 -11.05 -13.18 17.48
CA PRO A 20 -10.05 -13.49 16.46
C PRO A 20 -10.16 -12.60 15.21
N LEU A 21 -11.38 -12.30 14.74
CA LEU A 21 -11.60 -11.42 13.59
C LEU A 21 -11.17 -9.98 13.90
N LEU A 22 -11.46 -9.50 15.12
CA LEU A 22 -11.01 -8.18 15.58
C LEU A 22 -9.47 -8.09 15.64
N ARG A 23 -8.78 -9.17 16.03
CA ARG A 23 -7.31 -9.23 16.00
C ARG A 23 -6.76 -9.19 14.57
N LEU A 24 -7.36 -9.92 13.64
CA LEU A 24 -6.98 -9.85 12.21
C LEU A 24 -7.18 -8.44 11.67
N ARG A 25 -8.31 -7.79 12.01
CA ARG A 25 -8.60 -6.42 11.62
C ARG A 25 -7.59 -5.41 12.18
N ALA A 26 -7.18 -5.60 13.43
CA ALA A 26 -6.15 -4.78 14.08
C ALA A 26 -4.76 -5.01 13.46
N ALA A 27 -4.45 -6.24 13.03
CA ALA A 27 -3.19 -6.58 12.39
C ALA A 27 -3.01 -5.90 11.01
N LEU A 28 -4.10 -5.61 10.29
CA LEU A 28 -4.08 -4.77 9.08
C LEU A 28 -3.74 -3.29 9.39
N GLY A 29 -3.62 -2.91 10.66
CA GLY A 29 -3.21 -1.58 11.12
C GLY A 29 -4.31 -0.51 11.03
N SER A 30 -3.95 0.72 11.40
CA SER A 30 -4.88 1.85 11.58
C SER A 30 -5.50 2.43 10.30
N GLY A 31 -5.10 1.95 9.11
CA GLY A 31 -5.59 2.47 7.82
C GLY A 31 -5.16 3.91 7.52
N VAL A 32 -4.19 4.47 8.26
CA VAL A 32 -3.71 5.83 8.00
C VAL A 32 -3.11 5.89 6.59
N ARG A 33 -3.82 6.59 5.71
CA ARG A 33 -3.36 6.93 4.36
C ARG A 33 -2.48 8.18 4.42
N PRO A 34 -1.51 8.33 3.50
CA PRO A 34 -0.90 9.62 3.22
C PRO A 34 -2.00 10.64 2.87
N THR A 35 -1.83 11.91 3.27
CA THR A 35 -2.82 12.94 2.97
C THR A 35 -3.00 13.11 1.46
N ALA A 36 -4.15 13.64 1.02
CA ALA A 36 -4.37 13.94 -0.40
C ALA A 36 -3.29 14.89 -0.94
N GLU A 37 -2.78 15.81 -0.11
CA GLU A 37 -1.64 16.68 -0.45
C GLU A 37 -0.34 15.90 -0.62
N MET A 38 -0.03 14.93 0.25
CA MET A 38 1.15 14.07 0.09
C MET A 38 1.06 13.22 -1.18
N LEU A 39 -0.11 12.68 -1.49
CA LEU A 39 -0.35 11.88 -2.69
C LEU A 39 -0.26 12.74 -3.97
N ALA A 40 -0.82 13.95 -3.94
CA ALA A 40 -0.69 14.91 -5.03
C ALA A 40 0.77 15.36 -5.22
N ALA A 41 1.52 15.57 -4.13
CA ALA A 41 2.94 15.87 -4.18
C ALA A 41 3.75 14.72 -4.78
N LEU A 42 3.51 13.47 -4.36
CA LEU A 42 4.14 12.29 -4.95
C LEU A 42 3.82 12.15 -6.44
N ALA A 43 2.56 12.36 -6.84
CA ALA A 43 2.15 12.31 -8.24
C ALA A 43 2.78 13.43 -9.10
N ALA A 44 3.18 14.55 -8.49
CA ALA A 44 3.85 15.66 -9.15
C ALA A 44 5.39 15.49 -9.26
N VAL A 45 5.99 14.54 -8.52
CA VAL A 45 7.45 14.28 -8.56
C VAL A 45 7.93 13.95 -9.98
N PRO A 46 7.30 13.03 -10.74
CA PRO A 46 7.75 12.73 -12.10
C PRO A 46 7.73 13.95 -13.03
N GLY A 47 6.70 14.79 -12.91
CA GLY A 47 6.60 16.03 -13.68
C GLY A 47 7.72 17.02 -13.35
N SER A 48 8.07 17.14 -12.06
CA SER A 48 9.17 17.99 -11.60
C SER A 48 10.53 17.47 -12.09
N VAL A 49 10.74 16.15 -12.04
CA VAL A 49 11.96 15.50 -12.53
C VAL A 49 12.09 15.67 -14.05
N ARG A 50 11.01 15.48 -14.81
CA ARG A 50 11.00 15.75 -16.27
C ARG A 50 11.28 17.21 -16.59
N ALA A 51 10.64 18.14 -15.90
CA ALA A 51 10.86 19.57 -16.12
C ALA A 51 12.34 19.94 -15.87
N SER A 52 12.97 19.38 -14.83
CA SER A 52 14.41 19.53 -14.60
C SER A 52 15.24 18.92 -15.74
N GLY A 53 14.86 17.74 -16.23
CA GLY A 53 15.51 17.07 -17.35
C GLY A 53 15.41 17.84 -18.66
N ASP A 54 14.26 18.46 -18.95
CA ASP A 54 14.03 19.26 -20.16
C ASP A 54 14.84 20.56 -20.11
N VAL A 55 14.92 21.23 -18.96
CA VAL A 55 15.82 22.39 -18.75
C VAL A 55 17.27 21.99 -18.97
N HIS A 56 17.68 20.83 -18.45
CA HIS A 56 19.05 20.34 -18.65
C HIS A 56 19.34 20.04 -20.13
N ARG A 57 18.42 19.38 -20.83
CA ARG A 57 18.54 19.06 -22.27
C ARG A 57 18.59 20.32 -23.13
N ALA A 58 17.79 21.34 -22.80
CA ALA A 58 17.81 22.64 -23.47
C ALA A 58 19.17 23.35 -23.26
N GLY A 59 19.70 23.33 -22.04
CA GLY A 59 21.04 23.87 -21.75
C GLY A 59 22.15 23.15 -22.52
N VAL A 60 22.11 21.82 -22.58
CA VAL A 60 23.04 21.00 -23.37
C VAL A 60 22.97 21.35 -24.86
N SER A 61 21.75 21.52 -25.40
CA SER A 61 21.54 21.94 -26.79
C SER A 61 22.16 23.31 -27.07
N GLN A 62 22.01 24.27 -26.15
CA GLN A 62 22.62 25.59 -26.29
C GLN A 62 24.15 25.55 -26.20
N LEU A 63 24.71 24.76 -25.27
CA LEU A 63 26.15 24.56 -25.13
C LEU A 63 26.74 23.88 -26.37
N ALA A 64 26.07 22.85 -26.89
CA ALA A 64 26.46 22.15 -28.12
C ALA A 64 26.46 23.07 -29.34
N ALA A 65 25.53 24.04 -29.40
CA ALA A 65 25.47 25.01 -30.49
C ALA A 65 26.63 26.03 -30.49
N THR A 66 27.42 26.11 -29.41
CA THR A 66 28.52 27.08 -29.26
C THR A 66 29.91 26.46 -29.33
N ASP A 67 30.04 25.13 -29.46
CA ASP A 67 31.30 24.35 -29.48
C ASP A 67 32.27 24.58 -28.28
N THR A 68 31.86 25.36 -27.27
CA THR A 68 32.74 25.77 -26.15
C THR A 68 32.97 24.69 -25.08
N ALA A 69 32.23 23.57 -25.12
CA ALA A 69 32.21 22.58 -24.03
C ALA A 69 32.10 21.12 -24.49
N ALA A 70 32.73 20.75 -25.62
CA ALA A 70 32.62 19.42 -26.22
C ALA A 70 32.90 18.24 -25.25
N ALA A 71 33.89 18.38 -24.37
CA ALA A 71 34.23 17.36 -23.37
C ALA A 71 33.16 17.17 -22.28
N ALA A 72 32.39 18.23 -21.97
CA ALA A 72 31.35 18.19 -20.95
C ALA A 72 30.00 17.68 -21.49
N LEU A 73 29.77 17.72 -22.81
CA LEU A 73 28.54 17.25 -23.45
C LEU A 73 28.24 15.77 -23.18
N SER A 74 29.27 14.92 -23.14
CA SER A 74 29.10 13.49 -22.85
C SER A 74 28.55 13.25 -21.44
N ILE A 75 29.15 13.91 -20.44
CA ILE A 75 28.73 13.81 -19.03
C ILE A 75 27.31 14.39 -18.85
N MET A 76 27.00 15.50 -19.51
CA MET A 76 25.66 16.10 -19.43
C MET A 76 24.59 15.25 -20.11
N ASN A 77 24.89 14.59 -21.23
CA ASN A 77 23.96 13.65 -21.87
C ASN A 77 23.69 12.41 -21.00
N VAL A 78 24.71 11.86 -20.35
CA VAL A 78 24.55 10.76 -19.38
C VAL A 78 23.67 11.22 -18.21
N THR A 79 23.88 12.44 -17.72
CA THR A 79 23.09 13.02 -16.62
C THR A 79 21.62 13.21 -17.04
N ALA A 80 21.37 13.73 -18.24
CA ALA A 80 20.02 13.89 -18.77
C ALA A 80 19.30 12.54 -18.94
N GLY A 81 20.01 11.49 -19.37
CA GLY A 81 19.48 10.13 -19.43
C GLY A 81 19.05 9.62 -18.06
N ARG A 82 19.92 9.74 -17.05
CA ARG A 82 19.62 9.30 -15.67
C ARG A 82 18.44 10.05 -15.04
N ILE A 83 18.26 11.34 -15.36
CA ILE A 83 17.09 12.11 -14.91
C ILE A 83 15.80 11.56 -15.56
N GLY A 84 15.86 11.18 -16.84
CA GLY A 84 14.76 10.51 -17.53
C GLY A 84 14.40 9.15 -16.93
N ASP A 85 15.42 8.35 -16.61
CA ASP A 85 15.24 7.04 -15.96
C ASP A 85 14.60 7.20 -14.58
N LEU A 86 15.05 8.19 -13.79
CA LEU A 86 14.47 8.49 -12.48
C LEU A 86 13.00 8.93 -12.57
N ALA A 87 12.64 9.74 -13.57
CA ALA A 87 11.25 10.10 -13.81
C ALA A 87 10.40 8.86 -14.10
N THR A 88 10.90 7.95 -14.93
CA THR A 88 10.21 6.70 -15.31
C THR A 88 9.99 5.78 -14.11
N VAL A 89 11.00 5.65 -13.24
CA VAL A 89 10.89 4.91 -11.97
C VAL A 89 9.83 5.54 -11.06
N ALA A 90 9.85 6.86 -10.91
CA ALA A 90 8.87 7.56 -10.08
C ALA A 90 7.42 7.39 -10.59
N GLU A 91 7.21 7.36 -11.90
CA GLU A 91 5.89 7.08 -12.49
C GLU A 91 5.40 5.66 -12.27
N THR A 92 6.32 4.71 -12.15
CA THR A 92 5.98 3.30 -11.96
C THR A 92 5.70 3.01 -10.49
N LEU A 93 6.41 3.65 -9.56
CA LEU A 93 6.26 3.44 -8.12
C LEU A 93 4.97 4.02 -7.54
N ALA A 94 4.54 5.21 -7.97
CA ALA A 94 3.36 5.85 -7.38
C ALA A 94 2.08 5.00 -7.55
N PRO A 95 1.72 4.47 -8.74
CA PRO A 95 0.57 3.57 -8.90
C PRO A 95 0.65 2.29 -8.07
N LEU A 96 1.85 1.72 -7.87
CA LEU A 96 2.05 0.53 -7.05
C LEU A 96 1.78 0.80 -5.57
N LEU A 97 2.20 1.97 -5.07
CA LEU A 97 1.86 2.41 -3.71
C LEU A 97 0.35 2.60 -3.54
N PHE A 98 -0.33 3.23 -4.51
CA PHE A 98 -1.80 3.34 -4.49
C PHE A 98 -2.48 1.96 -4.47
N ALA A 99 -2.04 1.04 -5.33
CA ALA A 99 -2.59 -0.30 -5.39
C ALA A 99 -2.38 -1.09 -4.09
N ALA A 100 -1.26 -0.87 -3.39
CA ALA A 100 -1.00 -1.48 -2.08
C ALA A 100 -2.00 -0.97 -1.02
N TYR A 101 -2.24 0.35 -0.97
CA TYR A 101 -3.24 0.92 -0.07
C TYR A 101 -4.66 0.43 -0.37
N ASP A 102 -5.03 0.35 -1.65
CA ASP A 102 -6.35 -0.15 -2.03
C ASP A 102 -6.53 -1.65 -1.71
N THR A 103 -5.47 -2.46 -1.85
CA THR A 103 -5.49 -3.88 -1.46
C THR A 103 -5.73 -4.03 0.04
N ARG A 104 -5.00 -3.27 0.85
CA ARG A 104 -5.17 -3.24 2.30
C ARG A 104 -6.58 -2.79 2.71
N ASP A 105 -7.09 -1.73 2.10
CA ASP A 105 -8.38 -1.15 2.47
C ASP A 105 -9.55 -2.04 2.05
N ARG A 106 -9.45 -2.72 0.91
CA ARG A 106 -10.42 -3.74 0.51
C ARG A 106 -10.45 -4.88 1.52
N ALA A 107 -9.29 -5.40 1.93
CA ALA A 107 -9.23 -6.46 2.93
C ALA A 107 -9.80 -6.01 4.29
N ALA A 108 -9.53 -4.77 4.69
CA ALA A 108 -10.11 -4.18 5.91
C ALA A 108 -11.63 -4.07 5.83
N ALA A 109 -12.18 -3.57 4.71
CA ALA A 109 -13.62 -3.46 4.49
C ALA A 109 -14.30 -4.84 4.45
N GLU A 110 -13.68 -5.84 3.83
CA GLU A 110 -14.20 -7.22 3.81
C GLU A 110 -14.22 -7.84 5.21
N LEU A 111 -13.17 -7.65 6.03
CA LEU A 111 -13.18 -8.08 7.42
C LEU A 111 -14.24 -7.36 8.25
N ASP A 112 -14.42 -6.05 8.06
CA ASP A 112 -15.46 -5.27 8.75
C ASP A 112 -16.87 -5.76 8.37
N MET A 113 -17.09 -6.13 7.11
CA MET A 113 -18.32 -6.77 6.66
C MET A 113 -18.54 -8.14 7.32
N LEU A 114 -17.51 -9.00 7.35
CA LEU A 114 -17.57 -10.31 8.02
C LEU A 114 -17.89 -10.19 9.51
N ILE A 115 -17.22 -9.26 10.21
CA ILE A 115 -17.48 -8.93 11.61
C ILE A 115 -18.94 -8.52 11.79
N SER A 116 -19.43 -7.57 11.00
CA SER A 116 -20.83 -7.11 11.11
C SER A 116 -21.85 -8.22 10.80
N GLY A 117 -21.55 -9.05 9.80
CA GLY A 117 -22.38 -10.17 9.38
C GLY A 117 -22.48 -11.24 10.45
N PHE A 118 -21.35 -11.61 11.06
CA PHE A 118 -21.32 -12.52 12.19
C PHE A 118 -22.15 -11.99 13.36
N ARG A 119 -21.97 -10.72 13.76
CA ARG A 119 -22.76 -10.11 14.84
C ARG A 119 -24.25 -10.15 14.57
N ALA A 120 -24.65 -9.76 13.36
CA ALA A 120 -26.06 -9.70 12.95
C ALA A 120 -26.72 -11.09 12.95
N GLN A 121 -25.98 -12.16 12.62
CA GLN A 121 -26.50 -13.53 12.57
C GLN A 121 -26.39 -14.25 13.93
N ALA A 122 -25.27 -14.10 14.63
CA ALA A 122 -24.99 -14.81 15.88
C ALA A 122 -25.78 -14.27 17.07
N THR A 123 -25.98 -12.95 17.17
CA THR A 123 -26.74 -12.34 18.27
C THR A 123 -28.15 -12.89 18.43
N PRO A 124 -29.01 -12.94 17.39
CA PRO A 124 -30.34 -13.52 17.52
C PRO A 124 -30.31 -15.04 17.80
N LEU A 125 -29.34 -15.77 17.22
CA LEU A 125 -29.21 -17.22 17.45
C LEU A 125 -28.85 -17.54 18.90
N VAL A 126 -27.90 -16.81 19.49
CA VAL A 126 -27.51 -17.01 20.90
C VAL A 126 -28.65 -16.61 21.84
N ASN A 127 -29.40 -15.54 21.53
CA ASN A 127 -30.54 -15.13 22.34
C ASN A 127 -31.72 -16.11 22.26
N ALA A 128 -31.87 -16.80 21.13
CA ALA A 128 -32.92 -17.80 20.92
C ALA A 128 -32.51 -19.22 21.37
N ALA A 129 -31.22 -19.47 21.59
CA ALA A 129 -30.67 -20.79 21.92
C ALA A 129 -31.34 -21.37 23.17
N ARG A 130 -31.82 -22.61 23.06
CA ARG A 130 -32.46 -23.35 24.17
C ARG A 130 -31.70 -24.60 24.57
N SER A 131 -30.69 -24.98 23.78
CA SER A 131 -29.93 -26.20 23.97
C SER A 131 -28.44 -25.99 23.65
N GLN A 132 -27.62 -26.95 24.09
CA GLN A 132 -26.20 -26.98 23.75
C GLN A 132 -25.97 -27.10 22.24
N ALA A 133 -26.83 -27.84 21.53
CA ALA A 133 -26.74 -28.00 20.07
C ALA A 133 -26.91 -26.66 19.33
N ASP A 134 -27.76 -25.76 19.83
CA ASP A 134 -27.94 -24.42 19.26
C ASP A 134 -26.66 -23.58 19.43
N LEU A 135 -25.99 -23.72 20.58
CA LEU A 135 -24.72 -23.04 20.85
C LEU A 135 -23.58 -23.61 20.00
N ASP A 136 -23.53 -24.94 19.81
CA ASP A 136 -22.54 -25.60 18.96
C ASP A 136 -22.68 -25.13 17.50
N ALA A 137 -23.90 -24.90 17.02
CA ALA A 137 -24.15 -24.32 15.70
C ALA A 137 -23.59 -22.89 15.57
N VAL A 138 -23.71 -22.06 16.61
CA VAL A 138 -23.11 -20.70 16.63
C VAL A 138 -21.58 -20.77 16.62
N VAL A 139 -20.98 -21.72 17.35
CA VAL A 139 -19.54 -21.93 17.36
C VAL A 139 -19.03 -22.40 15.99
N SER A 140 -19.74 -23.33 15.34
CA SER A 140 -19.41 -23.77 13.98
C SER A 140 -19.47 -22.59 12.99
N MET A 141 -20.51 -21.76 13.08
CA MET A 141 -20.62 -20.54 12.28
C MET A 141 -19.45 -19.58 12.54
N ALA A 142 -19.06 -19.36 13.80
CA ALA A 142 -17.90 -18.53 14.13
C ALA A 142 -16.61 -19.08 13.49
N ALA A 143 -16.41 -20.41 13.50
CA ALA A 143 -15.25 -21.03 12.88
C ALA A 143 -15.22 -20.80 11.35
N ASP A 144 -16.37 -20.83 10.68
CA ASP A 144 -16.47 -20.54 9.24
C ASP A 144 -16.15 -19.07 8.95
N TYR A 145 -16.71 -18.12 9.72
CA TYR A 145 -16.38 -16.70 9.58
C TYR A 145 -14.89 -16.41 9.84
N VAL A 146 -14.26 -17.07 10.81
CA VAL A 146 -12.82 -16.97 11.06
C VAL A 146 -12.03 -17.52 9.87
N ARG A 147 -12.44 -18.66 9.30
CA ARG A 147 -11.80 -19.23 8.10
C ARG A 147 -11.91 -18.27 6.91
N ASP A 148 -13.06 -17.64 6.72
CA ASP A 148 -13.28 -16.66 5.66
C ASP A 148 -12.41 -15.41 5.88
N GLY A 149 -12.30 -14.92 7.11
CA GLY A 149 -11.41 -13.82 7.45
C GLY A 149 -9.93 -14.13 7.18
N VAL A 150 -9.48 -15.36 7.48
CA VAL A 150 -8.13 -15.83 7.11
C VAL A 150 -7.94 -15.85 5.59
N ARG A 151 -8.96 -16.24 4.82
CA ARG A 151 -8.91 -16.25 3.34
C ARG A 151 -8.80 -14.83 2.76
N VAL A 152 -9.48 -13.85 3.36
CA VAL A 152 -9.36 -12.43 2.98
C VAL A 152 -7.92 -11.95 3.16
N ILE A 153 -7.31 -12.23 4.32
CA ILE A 153 -5.91 -11.87 4.58
C ILE A 153 -4.97 -12.57 3.59
N ALA A 154 -5.12 -13.88 3.38
CA ALA A 154 -4.28 -14.64 2.45
C ALA A 154 -4.36 -14.10 1.01
N THR A 155 -5.53 -13.64 0.58
CA THR A 155 -5.73 -13.02 -0.74
C THR A 155 -5.05 -11.65 -0.81
N ALA A 156 -5.13 -10.86 0.26
CA ALA A 156 -4.42 -9.59 0.36
C ALA A 156 -2.90 -9.78 0.33
N ASP A 157 -2.37 -10.79 1.03
CA ASP A 157 -0.94 -11.14 1.04
C ASP A 157 -0.45 -11.49 -0.37
N VAL A 158 -1.18 -12.34 -1.10
CA VAL A 158 -0.86 -12.65 -2.52
C VAL A 158 -0.84 -11.38 -3.38
N GLY A 159 -1.79 -10.46 -3.16
CA GLY A 159 -1.80 -9.17 -3.84
C GLY A 159 -0.58 -8.30 -3.52
N MET A 160 -0.19 -8.24 -2.24
CA MET A 160 0.98 -7.48 -1.77
C MET A 160 2.31 -8.09 -2.25
N ASP A 161 2.42 -9.42 -2.30
CA ASP A 161 3.56 -10.13 -2.87
C ASP A 161 3.71 -9.82 -4.36
N ALA A 162 2.61 -9.81 -5.11
CA ALA A 162 2.61 -9.45 -6.52
C ALA A 162 3.02 -7.98 -6.74
N LEU A 163 2.61 -7.06 -5.87
CA LEU A 163 3.05 -5.67 -5.91
C LEU A 163 4.54 -5.54 -5.58
N THR A 164 5.03 -6.31 -4.60
CA THR A 164 6.45 -6.35 -4.22
C THR A 164 7.32 -6.89 -5.35
N ALA A 165 6.88 -7.94 -6.03
CA ALA A 165 7.55 -8.47 -7.22
C ALA A 165 7.68 -7.40 -8.31
N LYS A 166 6.59 -6.66 -8.60
CA LYS A 166 6.62 -5.54 -9.55
C LYS A 166 7.58 -4.43 -9.14
N VAL A 167 7.71 -4.13 -7.84
CA VAL A 167 8.70 -3.16 -7.35
C VAL A 167 10.13 -3.66 -7.61
N ASN A 168 10.39 -4.96 -7.40
CA ASN A 168 11.72 -5.56 -7.64
C ASN A 168 12.09 -5.66 -9.13
N GLU A 169 11.09 -5.68 -10.03
CA GLU A 169 11.28 -5.65 -11.48
C GLU A 169 11.61 -4.24 -12.01
N ILE A 170 11.41 -3.19 -11.20
CA ILE A 170 11.81 -1.83 -11.58
C ILE A 170 13.34 -1.75 -11.53
N ASP A 171 13.95 -1.66 -12.71
CA ASP A 171 15.39 -1.43 -12.84
C ASP A 171 15.73 -0.10 -12.15
N GLN A 172 16.41 -0.18 -11.01
CA GLN A 172 16.81 1.02 -10.28
C GLN A 172 18.01 1.61 -11.02
N PRO A 173 17.89 2.79 -11.65
CA PRO A 173 19.02 3.41 -12.31
C PRO A 173 20.08 3.60 -11.25
N GLY A 174 21.19 2.87 -11.38
CA GLY A 174 22.28 2.90 -10.43
C GLY A 174 22.64 4.37 -10.17
N ILE A 175 22.40 4.85 -8.95
CA ILE A 175 22.89 6.14 -8.49
C ILE A 175 24.40 6.00 -8.42
N THR A 176 25.04 6.08 -9.58
CA THR A 176 26.46 6.33 -9.66
C THR A 176 26.59 7.81 -9.39
N ALA A 177 26.87 8.13 -8.12
CA ALA A 177 27.40 9.44 -7.75
C ALA A 177 28.45 9.84 -8.81
N PRO A 178 28.41 11.07 -9.35
CA PRO A 178 29.44 11.54 -10.27
C PRO A 178 30.80 11.31 -9.62
N GLY A 179 31.68 10.61 -10.33
CA GLY A 179 32.95 10.12 -9.80
C GLY A 179 33.71 11.22 -9.06
N GLY A 180 33.88 11.03 -7.76
CA GLY A 180 34.93 11.73 -7.02
C GLY A 180 36.26 11.25 -7.59
N GLN A 181 36.94 12.13 -8.33
CA GLN A 181 38.36 11.99 -8.57
C GLN A 181 39.07 11.87 -7.22
N ALA A 182 39.55 10.68 -6.91
CA ALA A 182 40.60 10.46 -5.93
C ALA A 182 41.83 9.98 -6.71
N ASP A 183 42.58 10.99 -7.16
CA ASP A 183 44.04 11.07 -7.16
C ASP A 183 44.84 9.80 -7.50
N THR A 184 45.48 9.83 -8.67
CA THR A 184 46.60 8.95 -9.00
C THR A 184 47.79 9.30 -8.11
N GLY A 185 47.93 8.61 -6.99
CA GLY A 185 49.15 8.61 -6.16
C GLY A 185 50.27 7.83 -6.85
N SER A 186 51.38 8.52 -7.08
CA SER A 186 52.67 8.00 -7.57
C SER A 186 53.35 7.04 -6.59
#